data_AF-A0A2H3BYF5-F1
#
_entry.id   AF-A0A2H3BYF5-F1
#
_cell.length_a   1.000
_cell.length_b   1.000
_cell.length_c   1.000
_cell.angle_alpha   90.00
_cell.angle_beta   90.00
_cell.angle_gamma   90.00
#
_symmetry.space_group_name_H-M   'P 1'
#
loop_
_entity.id
_entity.type
_entity.pdbx_description
1 polymer ?
#
loop_
_entity_poly.entity_id
_entity_poly.type
_entity_poly.pdbx_seq_one_letter_code
_entity_poly.pdbx_strand_id
1 'polypeptide(L)'
;MLALSRLPLLSHLSIDFHEQSPTQTLYSEFHDLEHIGFGGTHMLDIIPPLVVRSPNLTRLGLLILRDMEEAPVTASSIFSSLPKGQYSRVEQLAIRGTGILPVQDVPLIVPHLRHLTSLRIHIDDVAPELWSAMRIEKICLRDVSVDIVNDALLEYLVSYSGVKSMTLVPKQPVMPSHVDVSFRFWGEILPKHADTLLQLCVQPNYKRSGGWCLDTRSLDAIRQCKRLEILGVQVDRETLEAEDEMNIISR
;
A
#
# COMPACT_ATOMS: atom_id res chain seq x y z
N MET A 1 -13.31 27.57 0.61
CA MET A 1 -13.84 26.23 0.94
C MET A 1 -15.37 26.16 0.87
N LEU A 2 -16.12 26.98 1.61
CA LEU A 2 -17.60 27.03 1.58
C LEU A 2 -18.24 27.17 0.18
N ALA A 3 -17.61 27.88 -0.76
CA ALA A 3 -18.13 27.98 -2.12
C ALA A 3 -17.98 26.67 -2.91
N LEU A 4 -16.92 25.90 -2.64
CA LEU A 4 -16.62 24.64 -3.32
C LEU A 4 -17.52 23.51 -2.80
N SER A 5 -17.85 23.50 -1.50
CA SER A 5 -18.75 22.49 -0.92
C SER A 5 -20.19 22.59 -1.40
N ARG A 6 -20.58 23.71 -2.02
CA ARG A 6 -21.91 23.93 -2.60
C ARG A 6 -22.01 23.52 -4.07
N LEU A 7 -20.92 22.99 -4.65
CA LEU A 7 -20.95 22.51 -6.02
C LEU A 7 -21.79 21.22 -6.08
N PRO A 8 -22.94 21.22 -6.79
CA PRO A 8 -23.94 20.15 -6.69
C PRO A 8 -23.51 18.82 -7.30
N LEU A 9 -22.42 18.82 -8.07
CA LEU A 9 -21.87 17.64 -8.75
C LEU A 9 -20.48 17.26 -8.23
N LEU A 10 -20.03 17.86 -7.13
CA LEU A 10 -18.72 17.57 -6.59
C LEU A 10 -18.74 16.22 -5.85
N SER A 11 -18.25 15.18 -6.50
CA SER A 11 -18.06 13.85 -5.90
C SER A 11 -16.59 13.52 -5.60
N HIS A 12 -15.66 14.34 -6.09
CA HIS A 12 -14.22 14.12 -5.96
C HIS A 12 -13.57 15.32 -5.29
N LEU A 13 -12.97 15.10 -4.12
CA LEU A 13 -12.20 16.11 -3.41
C LEU A 13 -10.79 15.60 -3.19
N SER A 14 -9.78 16.33 -3.66
CA SER A 14 -8.38 16.06 -3.33
C SER A 14 -7.72 17.36 -2.90
N ILE A 15 -7.15 17.37 -1.70
CA ILE A 15 -6.47 18.53 -1.13
C ILE A 15 -5.13 18.08 -0.57
N ASP A 16 -4.05 18.74 -0.96
CA ASP A 16 -2.71 18.46 -0.47
C ASP A 16 -2.12 19.74 0.11
N PHE A 17 -1.77 19.71 1.40
CA PHE A 17 -1.15 20.82 2.09
C PHE A 17 0.36 20.61 2.14
N HIS A 18 1.09 21.52 1.51
CA HIS A 18 2.56 21.57 1.61
C HIS A 18 3.04 22.17 2.95
N GLU A 19 2.13 22.74 3.74
CA GLU A 19 2.38 23.37 5.05
C GLU A 19 1.34 22.88 6.08
N GLN A 20 1.31 23.46 7.29
CA GLN A 20 0.32 23.11 8.32
C GLN A 20 -1.11 23.27 7.78
N SER A 21 -1.92 22.21 7.86
CA SER A 21 -3.29 22.24 7.39
C SER A 21 -4.18 23.07 8.33
N PRO A 22 -5.08 23.94 7.83
CA PRO A 22 -5.95 24.72 8.69
C PRO A 22 -6.93 23.83 9.47
N THR A 23 -7.31 24.27 10.67
CA THR A 23 -8.18 23.52 11.59
C THR A 23 -9.61 23.28 11.05
N GLN A 24 -10.23 22.20 11.54
CA GLN A 24 -11.50 21.52 11.19
C GLN A 24 -12.64 22.28 10.47
N THR A 25 -12.83 23.58 10.70
CA THR A 25 -14.10 24.27 10.41
C THR A 25 -14.39 24.49 8.93
N LEU A 26 -13.39 24.41 8.04
CA LEU A 26 -13.58 24.74 6.62
C LEU A 26 -14.07 23.57 5.75
N TYR A 27 -14.01 22.34 6.26
CA TYR A 27 -14.30 21.12 5.48
C TYR A 27 -15.59 20.43 5.91
N SER A 28 -16.28 20.95 6.93
CA SER A 28 -17.53 20.36 7.44
C SER A 28 -18.67 20.34 6.42
N GLU A 29 -18.57 21.19 5.40
CA GLU A 29 -19.65 21.36 4.45
C GLU A 29 -19.63 20.33 3.32
N PHE A 30 -18.52 19.58 3.15
CA PHE A 30 -18.44 18.54 2.12
C PHE A 30 -19.17 17.27 2.55
N HIS A 31 -19.96 16.74 1.64
CA HIS A 31 -20.82 15.57 1.81
C HIS A 31 -20.99 14.85 0.46
N ASP A 32 -21.51 13.63 0.49
CA ASP A 32 -21.81 12.81 -0.69
C ASP A 32 -20.63 12.60 -1.66
N LEU A 33 -19.41 12.59 -1.12
CA LEU A 33 -18.21 12.33 -1.91
C LEU A 33 -18.05 10.85 -2.23
N GLU A 34 -17.58 10.56 -3.44
CA GLU A 34 -17.16 9.23 -3.87
C GLU A 34 -15.66 9.04 -3.63
N HIS A 35 -14.87 10.10 -3.83
CA HIS A 35 -13.42 10.08 -3.70
C HIS A 35 -12.92 11.21 -2.79
N ILE A 36 -12.10 10.85 -1.81
CA ILE A 36 -11.41 11.79 -0.91
C ILE A 36 -9.91 11.56 -0.98
N GLY A 37 -9.16 12.62 -1.28
CA GLY A 37 -7.72 12.72 -1.18
C GLY A 37 -7.36 13.82 -0.17
N PHE A 38 -6.52 13.52 0.82
CA PHE A 38 -6.10 14.52 1.78
C PHE A 38 -4.65 14.33 2.23
N GLY A 39 -3.84 15.38 2.13
CA GLY A 39 -2.48 15.44 2.66
C GLY A 39 -2.31 16.61 3.62
N GLY A 40 -1.77 16.38 4.81
CA GLY A 40 -1.57 17.43 5.82
C GLY A 40 -1.37 16.91 7.24
N THR A 41 -0.96 17.78 8.17
CA THR A 41 -0.66 17.44 9.57
C THR A 41 -1.90 17.15 10.42
N HIS A 42 -3.03 17.83 10.19
CA HIS A 42 -4.29 17.67 10.96
C HIS A 42 -5.36 16.88 10.19
N MET A 43 -4.94 15.97 9.31
CA MET A 43 -5.87 15.19 8.49
C MET A 43 -6.86 14.35 9.31
N LEU A 44 -6.46 13.88 10.49
CA LEU A 44 -7.31 13.06 11.36
C LEU A 44 -8.46 13.84 12.01
N ASP A 45 -8.36 15.17 12.06
CA ASP A 45 -9.47 16.00 12.53
C ASP A 45 -10.53 16.17 11.43
N ILE A 46 -10.13 16.01 10.16
CA ILE A 46 -10.94 16.35 8.99
C ILE A 46 -11.56 15.10 8.35
N ILE A 47 -10.76 14.03 8.20
CA ILE A 47 -11.16 12.81 7.48
C ILE A 47 -12.34 12.09 8.14
N PRO A 48 -12.34 11.80 9.46
CA PRO A 48 -13.39 10.97 10.04
C PRO A 48 -14.80 11.58 9.90
N PRO A 49 -15.01 12.89 10.14
CA PRO A 49 -16.30 13.54 9.85
C PRO A 49 -16.70 13.50 8.37
N LEU A 50 -15.73 13.64 7.44
CA LEU A 50 -16.00 13.58 6.00
C LEU A 50 -16.43 12.18 5.54
N VAL A 51 -15.80 11.14 6.09
CA VAL A 51 -16.15 9.74 5.80
C VAL A 51 -17.60 9.47 6.21
N VAL A 52 -18.03 9.96 7.37
CA VAL A 52 -19.42 9.78 7.85
C VAL A 52 -20.44 10.46 6.92
N ARG A 53 -20.12 11.67 6.43
CA ARG A 53 -20.99 12.43 5.53
C ARG A 53 -20.96 11.95 4.07
N SER A 54 -20.13 10.97 3.77
CA SER A 54 -19.91 10.47 2.40
C SER A 54 -20.18 8.96 2.35
N PRO A 55 -21.44 8.52 2.47
CA PRO A 55 -21.77 7.09 2.57
C PRO A 55 -21.45 6.28 1.29
N ASN A 56 -21.25 6.96 0.16
CA ASN A 56 -20.87 6.36 -1.13
C ASN A 56 -19.35 6.46 -1.39
N LEU A 57 -18.54 6.76 -0.38
CA LEU A 57 -17.09 6.83 -0.51
C LEU A 57 -16.51 5.48 -0.93
N THR A 58 -15.89 5.45 -2.12
CA THR A 58 -15.24 4.27 -2.69
C THR A 58 -13.72 4.41 -2.72
N ARG A 59 -13.18 5.64 -2.74
CA ARG A 59 -11.72 5.87 -2.77
C ARG A 59 -11.28 6.84 -1.69
N LEU A 60 -10.29 6.43 -0.92
CA LEU A 60 -9.68 7.22 0.13
C LEU A 60 -8.16 7.23 -0.02
N GLY A 61 -7.58 8.42 -0.22
CA GLY A 61 -6.14 8.64 -0.34
C GLY A 61 -5.65 9.60 0.73
N LEU A 62 -4.65 9.18 1.49
CA LEU A 62 -4.16 9.89 2.66
C LEU A 62 -2.65 10.06 2.58
N LEU A 63 -2.18 11.29 2.79
CA LEU A 63 -0.76 11.62 2.94
C LEU A 63 -0.52 12.19 4.33
N ILE A 64 0.03 11.33 5.19
CA ILE A 64 0.34 11.64 6.60
C ILE A 64 1.68 12.38 6.63
N LEU A 65 1.64 13.66 6.97
CA LEU A 65 2.83 14.47 7.21
C LEU A 65 3.08 14.54 8.73
N ARG A 66 4.31 14.29 9.16
CA ARG A 66 4.71 14.41 10.58
C ARG A 66 4.88 15.87 10.95
N ASP A 67 4.26 16.27 12.06
CA ASP A 67 4.80 17.38 12.85
C ASP A 67 5.86 16.81 13.79
N MET A 68 7.07 17.39 13.79
CA MET A 68 8.24 16.83 14.48
C MET A 68 8.07 16.76 16.01
N GLU A 69 7.07 17.47 16.55
CA GLU A 69 6.78 17.58 17.98
C GLU A 69 5.62 16.68 18.45
N GLU A 70 4.89 16.02 17.55
CA GLU A 70 3.68 15.25 17.90
C GLU A 70 3.89 13.72 17.88
N ALA A 71 3.03 13.02 18.62
CA ALA A 71 3.00 11.56 18.64
C ALA A 71 2.69 10.99 17.23
N PRO A 72 3.11 9.75 16.94
CA PRO A 72 2.82 9.11 15.66
C PRO A 72 1.32 9.05 15.37
N VAL A 73 0.93 9.53 14.19
CA VAL A 73 -0.44 9.50 13.69
C VAL A 73 -0.86 8.05 13.43
N THR A 74 -1.94 7.61 14.08
CA THR A 74 -2.50 6.27 13.90
C THR A 74 -3.62 6.24 12.86
N ALA A 75 -3.52 5.30 11.92
CA ALA A 75 -4.50 5.16 10.84
C ALA A 75 -5.88 4.61 11.29
N SER A 76 -6.04 4.07 12.51
CA SER A 76 -7.36 3.61 13.00
C SER A 76 -8.40 4.71 13.10
N SER A 77 -7.95 5.92 13.40
CA SER A 77 -8.81 7.09 13.59
C SER A 77 -9.62 7.46 12.35
N ILE A 78 -9.19 7.04 11.15
CA ILE A 78 -9.85 7.32 9.85
C ILE A 78 -11.35 6.98 9.89
N PHE A 79 -11.70 5.83 10.46
CA PHE A 79 -13.09 5.32 10.49
C PHE A 79 -13.77 5.51 11.86
N SER A 80 -13.10 6.16 12.81
CA SER A 80 -13.56 6.27 14.21
C SER A 80 -14.91 6.97 14.38
N SER A 81 -15.28 7.85 13.44
CA SER A 81 -16.55 8.59 13.48
C SER A 81 -17.73 7.80 12.91
N LEU A 82 -17.51 6.64 12.28
CA LEU A 82 -18.60 5.82 11.76
C LEU A 82 -19.47 5.26 12.90
N PRO A 83 -20.80 5.30 12.79
CA PRO A 83 -21.70 4.71 13.78
C PRO A 83 -21.40 3.23 14.02
N LYS A 84 -21.62 2.78 15.25
CA LYS A 84 -21.46 1.35 15.59
C LYS A 84 -22.34 0.48 14.70
N GLY A 85 -21.74 -0.53 14.09
CA GLY A 85 -22.42 -1.45 13.15
C GLY A 85 -22.45 -0.97 11.70
N GLN A 86 -21.98 0.25 11.42
CA GLN A 86 -21.81 0.74 10.05
C GLN A 86 -20.38 0.51 9.57
N TYR A 87 -20.26 -0.10 8.39
CA TYR A 87 -18.98 -0.39 7.76
C TYR A 87 -18.75 0.51 6.56
N SER A 88 -17.48 0.77 6.28
CA SER A 88 -17.09 1.55 5.10
C SER A 88 -17.30 0.75 3.82
N ARG A 89 -17.56 1.45 2.71
CA ARG A 89 -17.63 0.89 1.35
C ARG A 89 -16.37 1.17 0.53
N VAL A 90 -15.32 1.66 1.18
CA VAL A 90 -14.05 2.00 0.50
C VAL A 90 -13.51 0.75 -0.20
N GLU A 91 -13.33 0.89 -1.51
CA GLU A 91 -12.77 -0.13 -2.40
C GLU A 91 -11.28 0.13 -2.65
N GLN A 92 -10.84 1.39 -2.57
CA GLN A 92 -9.46 1.78 -2.80
C GLN A 92 -8.95 2.63 -1.64
N LEU A 93 -7.92 2.13 -0.94
CA LEU A 93 -7.29 2.83 0.16
C LEU A 93 -5.81 3.06 -0.16
N ALA A 94 -5.39 4.31 -0.12
CA ALA A 94 -3.99 4.70 -0.18
C ALA A 94 -3.61 5.46 1.08
N ILE A 95 -2.58 5.01 1.79
CA ILE A 95 -2.01 5.69 2.95
C ILE A 95 -0.51 5.81 2.72
N ARG A 96 0.02 7.03 2.80
CA ARG A 96 1.43 7.34 2.56
C ARG A 96 1.98 8.28 3.62
N GLY A 97 3.28 8.29 3.81
CA GLY A 97 3.98 9.26 4.66
C GLY A 97 4.45 8.66 5.97
N THR A 98 4.42 9.41 7.05
CA THR A 98 5.12 9.09 8.32
C THR A 98 4.23 8.45 9.39
N GLY A 99 3.13 7.83 8.97
CA GLY A 99 2.14 7.21 9.86
C GLY A 99 2.55 5.83 10.35
N ILE A 100 1.81 5.32 11.33
CA ILE A 100 1.93 3.92 11.79
C ILE A 100 0.55 3.26 11.86
N LEU A 101 0.52 1.94 11.64
CA LEU A 101 -0.65 1.12 11.95
C LEU A 101 -0.26 0.03 12.96
N PRO A 102 -0.40 0.31 14.27
CA PRO A 102 -0.02 -0.62 15.32
C PRO A 102 -1.07 -1.73 15.51
N VAL A 103 -0.70 -2.79 16.25
CA VAL A 103 -1.53 -3.99 16.40
C VAL A 103 -2.90 -3.72 17.02
N GLN A 104 -2.99 -2.79 17.96
CA GLN A 104 -4.26 -2.41 18.62
C GLN A 104 -5.28 -1.79 17.67
N ASP A 105 -4.82 -1.27 16.53
CA ASP A 105 -5.65 -0.58 15.54
C ASP A 105 -6.21 -1.52 14.47
N VAL A 106 -5.57 -2.67 14.28
CA VAL A 106 -6.00 -3.71 13.33
C VAL A 106 -7.48 -4.11 13.52
N PRO A 107 -7.96 -4.49 14.72
CA PRO A 107 -9.36 -4.87 14.90
C PRO A 107 -10.34 -3.72 14.66
N LEU A 108 -9.88 -2.47 14.76
CA LEU A 108 -10.70 -1.29 14.53
C LEU A 108 -10.84 -1.00 13.03
N ILE A 109 -9.78 -1.17 12.24
CA ILE A 109 -9.78 -0.82 10.82
C ILE A 109 -10.31 -1.94 9.92
N VAL A 110 -9.98 -3.20 10.20
CA VAL A 110 -10.26 -4.35 9.31
C VAL A 110 -11.75 -4.50 8.94
N PRO A 111 -12.72 -4.30 9.85
CA PRO A 111 -14.13 -4.39 9.47
C PRO A 111 -14.55 -3.38 8.39
N HIS A 112 -13.84 -2.26 8.27
CA HIS A 112 -14.07 -1.23 7.24
C HIS A 112 -13.39 -1.55 5.90
N LEU A 113 -12.56 -2.60 5.82
CA LEU A 113 -11.81 -2.98 4.62
C LEU A 113 -12.46 -4.12 3.84
N ARG A 114 -13.68 -4.54 4.20
CA ARG A 114 -14.35 -5.72 3.59
C ARG A 114 -14.63 -5.60 2.09
N HIS A 115 -14.76 -4.38 1.59
CA HIS A 115 -14.97 -4.08 0.17
C HIS A 115 -13.66 -3.74 -0.56
N LEU A 116 -12.53 -3.79 0.14
CA LEU A 116 -11.27 -3.32 -0.39
C LEU A 116 -10.78 -4.22 -1.52
N THR A 117 -10.48 -3.61 -2.66
CA THR A 117 -9.87 -4.26 -3.82
C THR A 117 -8.51 -3.68 -4.16
N SER A 118 -8.23 -2.43 -3.76
CA SER A 118 -6.93 -1.78 -3.94
C SER A 118 -6.41 -1.26 -2.61
N LEU A 119 -5.18 -1.66 -2.27
CA LEU A 119 -4.48 -1.18 -1.09
C LEU A 119 -3.10 -0.67 -1.47
N ARG A 120 -2.80 0.57 -1.09
CA ARG A 120 -1.47 1.17 -1.19
C ARG A 120 -1.03 1.68 0.17
N ILE A 121 -0.10 1.01 0.84
CA ILE A 121 0.42 1.46 2.14
C ILE A 121 1.92 1.72 2.00
N HIS A 122 2.32 2.96 2.20
CA HIS A 122 3.73 3.39 2.22
C HIS A 122 3.97 4.25 3.45
N ILE A 123 3.99 3.61 4.61
CA ILE A 123 4.11 4.28 5.92
C ILE A 123 5.30 3.72 6.72
N ASP A 124 5.58 4.31 7.89
CA ASP A 124 6.78 3.96 8.66
C ASP A 124 6.69 2.56 9.27
N ASP A 125 5.49 2.14 9.69
CA ASP A 125 5.27 0.80 10.26
C ASP A 125 3.84 0.28 10.06
N VAL A 126 3.72 -1.03 9.84
CA VAL A 126 2.44 -1.75 9.68
C VAL A 126 2.53 -3.06 10.44
N ALA A 127 1.65 -3.20 11.43
CA ALA A 127 1.52 -4.42 12.21
C ALA A 127 1.27 -5.64 11.28
N PRO A 128 2.09 -6.71 11.36
CA PRO A 128 1.90 -7.94 10.58
C PRO A 128 0.50 -8.55 10.73
N GLU A 129 -0.15 -8.33 11.86
CA GLU A 129 -1.51 -8.77 12.18
C GLU A 129 -2.56 -8.21 11.22
N LEU A 130 -2.31 -7.08 10.55
CA LEU A 130 -3.17 -6.57 9.49
C LEU A 130 -3.38 -7.62 8.41
N TRP A 131 -2.29 -8.21 7.92
CA TRP A 131 -2.32 -9.20 6.83
C TRP A 131 -3.02 -10.49 7.27
N SER A 132 -2.74 -10.94 8.49
CA SER A 132 -3.42 -12.07 9.11
C SER A 132 -4.92 -11.84 9.24
N ALA A 133 -5.35 -10.66 9.68
CA ALA A 133 -6.76 -10.31 9.82
C ALA A 133 -7.46 -10.22 8.46
N MET A 134 -6.83 -9.60 7.45
CA MET A 134 -7.35 -9.57 6.08
C MET A 134 -7.52 -10.97 5.49
N ARG A 135 -6.57 -11.88 5.75
CA ARG A 135 -6.67 -13.29 5.38
C ARG A 135 -7.87 -13.97 6.04
N ILE A 136 -8.04 -13.79 7.35
CA ILE A 136 -9.14 -14.39 8.12
C ILE A 136 -10.51 -13.90 7.62
N GLU A 137 -10.63 -12.60 7.36
CA GLU A 137 -11.85 -11.98 6.82
C GLU A 137 -12.03 -12.23 5.30
N LYS A 138 -11.12 -12.97 4.65
CA LYS A 138 -11.16 -13.31 3.21
C LYS A 138 -11.23 -12.08 2.29
N ILE A 139 -10.55 -11.00 2.69
CA ILE A 139 -10.43 -9.78 1.89
C ILE A 139 -9.36 -10.06 0.82
N CYS A 140 -9.74 -10.13 -0.45
CA CYS A 140 -8.82 -10.44 -1.56
C CYS A 140 -8.56 -9.19 -2.41
N LEU A 141 -7.32 -8.70 -2.38
CA LEU A 141 -6.93 -7.52 -3.16
C LEU A 141 -6.66 -7.86 -4.63
N ARG A 142 -6.98 -6.92 -5.52
CA ARG A 142 -6.60 -6.93 -6.93
C ARG A 142 -5.38 -6.05 -7.18
N ASP A 143 -5.19 -5.01 -6.40
CA ASP A 143 -4.09 -4.06 -6.53
C ASP A 143 -3.40 -3.88 -5.18
N VAL A 144 -2.13 -4.26 -5.10
CA VAL A 144 -1.34 -4.22 -3.87
C VAL A 144 -0.10 -3.37 -4.10
N SER A 145 0.13 -2.37 -3.25
CA SER A 145 1.35 -1.58 -3.26
C SER A 145 1.87 -1.34 -1.85
N VAL A 146 3.03 -1.88 -1.52
CA VAL A 146 3.60 -1.83 -0.17
C VAL A 146 5.11 -1.69 -0.19
N ASP A 147 5.65 -1.10 0.87
CA ASP A 147 7.09 -0.92 1.09
C ASP A 147 7.66 -1.75 2.24
N ILE A 148 6.80 -2.22 3.14
CA ILE A 148 7.11 -3.20 4.19
C ILE A 148 6.67 -4.59 3.71
N VAL A 149 7.64 -5.44 3.41
CA VAL A 149 7.42 -6.81 2.96
C VAL A 149 7.88 -7.78 4.05
N ASN A 150 6.91 -8.39 4.75
CA ASN A 150 7.14 -9.34 5.84
C ASN A 150 6.46 -10.69 5.57
N ASP A 151 6.75 -11.69 6.41
CA ASP A 151 6.19 -13.04 6.25
C ASP A 151 4.65 -13.07 6.30
N ALA A 152 4.01 -12.23 7.10
CA ALA A 152 2.56 -12.18 7.20
C ALA A 152 1.90 -11.68 5.90
N LEU A 153 2.51 -10.69 5.23
CA LEU A 153 2.11 -10.27 3.88
C LEU A 153 2.27 -11.41 2.89
N LEU A 154 3.41 -12.12 2.94
CA LEU A 154 3.66 -13.25 2.04
C LEU A 154 2.63 -14.36 2.22
N GLU A 155 2.32 -14.73 3.46
CA GLU A 155 1.25 -15.70 3.78
C GLU A 155 -0.12 -15.25 3.30
N TYR A 156 -0.42 -13.95 3.40
CA TYR A 156 -1.65 -13.37 2.88
C TYR A 156 -1.73 -13.47 1.35
N LEU A 157 -0.67 -13.07 0.63
CA LEU A 157 -0.64 -13.16 -0.83
C LEU A 157 -0.71 -14.61 -1.31
N VAL A 158 -0.05 -15.53 -0.59
CA VAL A 158 -0.13 -16.96 -0.90
C VAL A 158 -1.49 -17.57 -0.54
N SER A 159 -2.39 -16.89 0.19
CA SER A 159 -3.68 -17.48 0.58
C SER A 159 -4.75 -17.41 -0.52
N TYR A 160 -4.54 -16.61 -1.56
CA TYR A 160 -5.52 -16.42 -2.65
C TYR A 160 -4.83 -16.22 -4.01
N SER A 161 -5.61 -16.16 -5.08
CA SER A 161 -5.16 -15.77 -6.42
C SER A 161 -6.05 -14.65 -6.95
N GLY A 162 -5.62 -13.93 -8.00
CA GLY A 162 -6.42 -12.84 -8.58
C GLY A 162 -5.83 -11.44 -8.50
N VAL A 163 -4.62 -11.28 -7.96
CA VAL A 163 -3.90 -10.00 -8.02
C VAL A 163 -3.63 -9.64 -9.47
N LYS A 164 -3.95 -8.38 -9.83
CA LYS A 164 -3.75 -7.78 -11.15
C LYS A 164 -2.56 -6.83 -11.18
N SER A 165 -2.36 -6.07 -10.11
CA SER A 165 -1.22 -5.15 -9.97
C SER A 165 -0.52 -5.39 -8.64
N MET A 166 0.79 -5.57 -8.69
CA MET A 166 1.62 -5.73 -7.51
C MET A 166 2.82 -4.78 -7.59
N THR A 167 3.00 -3.95 -6.57
CA THR A 167 4.14 -3.05 -6.45
C THR A 167 4.78 -3.22 -5.09
N LEU A 168 5.96 -3.81 -5.04
CA LEU A 168 6.73 -4.02 -3.82
C LEU A 168 7.93 -3.07 -3.84
N VAL A 169 8.12 -2.30 -2.77
CA VAL A 169 9.27 -1.40 -2.58
C VAL A 169 10.01 -1.78 -1.30
N PRO A 170 10.66 -2.96 -1.23
CA PRO A 170 11.28 -3.42 0.01
C PRO A 170 12.27 -2.39 0.58
N LYS A 171 12.00 -1.87 1.79
CA LYS A 171 12.82 -0.85 2.47
C LYS A 171 13.92 -1.40 3.38
N GLN A 172 13.82 -2.65 3.82
CA GLN A 172 14.77 -3.23 4.78
C GLN A 172 15.70 -4.24 4.10
N PRO A 173 17.01 -4.22 4.41
CA PRO A 173 17.92 -5.25 3.96
C PRO A 173 17.55 -6.60 4.58
N VAL A 174 17.68 -7.67 3.80
CA VAL A 174 17.49 -9.04 4.28
C VAL A 174 18.51 -9.32 5.39
N MET A 175 18.05 -9.45 6.63
CA MET A 175 18.86 -9.98 7.71
C MET A 175 19.12 -11.48 7.42
N PRO A 176 20.37 -11.98 7.52
CA PRO A 176 20.76 -13.32 7.08
C PRO A 176 20.06 -14.49 7.82
N SER A 177 19.30 -14.21 8.89
CA SER A 177 18.51 -15.20 9.64
C SER A 177 17.08 -15.38 9.13
N HIS A 178 16.59 -14.52 8.24
CA HIS A 178 15.27 -14.68 7.65
C HIS A 178 15.39 -15.53 6.38
N VAL A 179 14.59 -16.60 6.30
CA VAL A 179 14.31 -17.32 5.05
C VAL A 179 14.10 -16.29 3.97
N ASP A 180 14.80 -16.42 2.84
CA ASP A 180 14.87 -15.40 1.81
C ASP A 180 13.45 -15.04 1.33
N VAL A 181 12.92 -13.93 1.87
CA VAL A 181 11.55 -13.43 1.61
C VAL A 181 11.35 -13.24 0.10
N SER A 182 12.43 -12.88 -0.61
CA SER A 182 12.43 -12.78 -2.06
C SER A 182 12.29 -14.16 -2.74
N PHE A 183 12.92 -15.20 -2.20
CA PHE A 183 12.80 -16.56 -2.75
C PHE A 183 11.36 -17.07 -2.67
N ARG A 184 10.69 -16.89 -1.53
CA ARG A 184 9.27 -17.24 -1.39
C ARG A 184 8.40 -16.41 -2.33
N PHE A 185 8.73 -15.13 -2.49
CA PHE A 185 8.02 -14.27 -3.42
C PHE A 185 8.09 -14.78 -4.86
N TRP A 186 9.30 -15.00 -5.39
CA TRP A 186 9.49 -15.46 -6.76
C TRP A 186 9.03 -16.90 -6.98
N GLY A 187 9.27 -17.79 -6.01
CA GLY A 187 9.02 -19.23 -6.15
C GLY A 187 7.58 -19.66 -5.84
N GLU A 188 6.88 -18.97 -4.94
CA GLU A 188 5.55 -19.41 -4.46
C GLU A 188 4.45 -18.39 -4.79
N ILE A 189 4.71 -17.10 -4.57
CA ILE A 189 3.66 -16.07 -4.65
C ILE A 189 3.44 -15.62 -6.09
N LEU A 190 4.50 -15.27 -6.81
CA LEU A 190 4.36 -14.79 -8.19
C LEU A 190 3.67 -15.83 -9.10
N PRO A 191 4.04 -17.13 -9.07
CA PRO A 191 3.33 -18.16 -9.85
C PRO A 191 1.84 -18.26 -9.50
N LYS A 192 1.47 -18.05 -8.22
CA LYS A 192 0.07 -18.11 -7.78
C LYS A 192 -0.82 -17.04 -8.41
N HIS A 193 -0.24 -15.92 -8.86
CA HIS A 193 -0.95 -14.82 -9.50
C HIS A 193 -0.69 -14.73 -11.02
N ALA A 194 0.07 -15.67 -11.59
CA ALA A 194 0.54 -15.59 -12.97
C ALA A 194 -0.57 -15.43 -14.03
N ASP A 195 -1.74 -16.04 -13.82
CA ASP A 195 -2.87 -16.00 -14.75
C ASP A 195 -3.67 -14.68 -14.69
N THR A 196 -3.43 -13.84 -13.69
CA THR A 196 -4.19 -12.60 -13.47
C THR A 196 -3.34 -11.34 -13.46
N LEU A 197 -2.03 -11.48 -13.23
CA LEU A 197 -1.12 -10.36 -13.08
C LEU A 197 -0.91 -9.63 -14.41
N LEU A 198 -1.20 -8.33 -14.41
CA LEU A 198 -1.02 -7.40 -15.52
C LEU A 198 0.16 -6.46 -15.27
N GLN A 199 0.41 -6.10 -14.01
CA GLN A 199 1.50 -5.22 -13.62
C GLN A 199 2.30 -5.79 -12.45
N LEU A 200 3.62 -5.81 -12.61
CA LEU A 200 4.58 -6.17 -11.57
C LEU A 200 5.66 -5.09 -11.47
N CYS A 201 5.76 -4.47 -10.30
CA CYS A 201 6.87 -3.59 -9.96
C CYS A 201 7.57 -4.09 -8.69
N VAL A 202 8.87 -4.35 -8.76
CA VAL A 202 9.70 -4.74 -7.60
C VAL A 202 10.92 -3.82 -7.57
N GLN A 203 10.94 -2.90 -6.61
CA GLN A 203 11.91 -1.81 -6.53
C GLN A 203 12.52 -1.73 -5.13
N PRO A 204 13.49 -2.58 -4.79
CA PRO A 204 14.18 -2.50 -3.49
C PRO A 204 14.84 -1.12 -3.31
N ASN A 205 14.70 -0.55 -2.11
CA ASN A 205 15.19 0.78 -1.78
C ASN A 205 16.40 0.73 -0.82
N TYR A 206 17.38 -0.11 -1.16
CA TYR A 206 18.63 -0.24 -0.40
C TYR A 206 19.78 -0.69 -1.31
N LYS A 207 21.03 -0.40 -0.90
CA LYS A 207 22.22 -0.54 -1.75
C LYS A 207 22.53 -1.96 -2.22
N ARG A 208 22.10 -2.98 -1.47
CA ARG A 208 22.30 -4.40 -1.81
C ARG A 208 20.97 -5.09 -1.90
N SER A 209 20.29 -4.94 -3.03
CA SER A 209 18.93 -5.41 -3.26
C SER A 209 18.71 -6.91 -3.02
N GLY A 210 19.78 -7.71 -2.95
CA GLY A 210 19.70 -9.14 -2.65
C GLY A 210 18.83 -9.88 -3.66
N GLY A 211 18.13 -10.94 -3.22
CA GLY A 211 17.27 -11.72 -4.10
C GLY A 211 16.03 -11.00 -4.64
N TRP A 212 15.81 -9.72 -4.31
CA TRP A 212 14.75 -8.90 -4.89
C TRP A 212 15.11 -8.31 -6.26
N CYS A 213 16.39 -8.32 -6.63
CA CYS A 213 16.83 -7.94 -7.96
C CYS A 213 16.53 -9.01 -9.00
N LEU A 214 16.50 -8.59 -10.26
CA LEU A 214 16.37 -9.49 -11.40
C LEU A 214 17.56 -10.45 -11.47
N ASP A 215 17.25 -11.74 -11.51
CA ASP A 215 18.15 -12.88 -11.63
C ASP A 215 17.47 -13.98 -12.47
N THR A 216 18.13 -15.11 -12.67
CA THR A 216 17.56 -16.23 -13.45
C THR A 216 16.26 -16.78 -12.84
N ARG A 217 16.17 -16.82 -11.50
CA ARG A 217 15.01 -17.37 -10.77
C ARG A 217 13.78 -16.49 -10.94
N SER A 218 13.93 -15.18 -10.74
CA SER A 218 12.86 -14.20 -10.92
C SER A 218 12.43 -14.13 -12.39
N LEU A 219 13.35 -14.25 -13.35
CA LEU A 219 13.01 -14.36 -14.77
C LEU A 219 12.13 -15.58 -15.07
N ASP A 220 12.47 -16.76 -14.54
CA ASP A 220 11.68 -17.97 -14.74
C ASP A 220 10.26 -17.85 -14.15
N ALA A 221 10.12 -17.17 -13.01
CA ALA A 221 8.82 -16.87 -12.42
C ALA A 221 8.02 -15.85 -13.26
N ILE A 222 8.65 -14.74 -13.69
CA ILE A 222 8.02 -13.71 -14.52
C ILE A 222 7.53 -14.29 -15.86
N ARG A 223 8.29 -15.21 -16.47
CA ARG A 223 7.92 -15.88 -17.72
C ARG A 223 6.61 -16.67 -17.64
N GLN A 224 6.16 -17.03 -16.43
CA GLN A 224 4.88 -17.71 -16.21
C GLN A 224 3.71 -16.73 -16.28
N CYS A 225 3.91 -15.44 -16.01
CA CYS A 225 2.88 -14.40 -16.04
C CYS A 225 2.50 -14.00 -17.48
N LYS A 226 1.66 -14.78 -18.15
CA LYS A 226 1.34 -14.61 -19.59
C LYS A 226 0.59 -13.34 -19.95
N ARG A 227 0.00 -12.67 -18.95
CA ARG A 227 -0.78 -11.45 -19.13
C ARG A 227 -0.05 -10.20 -18.65
N LEU A 228 1.22 -10.33 -18.28
CA LEU A 228 2.00 -9.21 -17.78
C LEU A 228 2.22 -8.18 -18.90
N GLU A 229 1.73 -6.97 -18.69
CA GLU A 229 1.81 -5.84 -19.60
C GLU A 229 2.85 -4.81 -19.12
N ILE A 230 2.99 -4.65 -17.80
CA ILE A 230 3.89 -3.66 -17.19
C ILE A 230 4.85 -4.38 -16.24
N LEU A 231 6.15 -4.25 -16.52
CA LEU A 231 7.24 -4.78 -15.70
C LEU A 231 8.18 -3.65 -15.28
N GLY A 232 8.35 -3.45 -13.97
CA GLY A 232 9.32 -2.51 -13.40
C GLY A 232 10.18 -3.18 -12.34
N VAL A 233 11.37 -3.64 -12.72
CA VAL A 233 12.30 -4.35 -11.82
C VAL A 233 13.64 -3.63 -11.74
N GLN A 234 14.39 -3.88 -10.67
CA GLN A 234 15.79 -3.45 -10.57
C GLN A 234 16.73 -4.59 -10.97
N VAL A 235 17.84 -4.22 -11.60
CA VAL A 235 18.96 -5.12 -11.89
C VAL A 235 20.09 -4.77 -10.94
N ASP A 236 20.69 -5.77 -10.29
CA ASP A 236 21.84 -5.54 -9.43
C ASP A 236 23.04 -5.09 -10.28
N ARG A 237 23.79 -4.09 -9.82
CA ARG A 237 25.00 -3.65 -10.53
C ARG A 237 26.14 -4.62 -10.34
N GLU A 238 26.20 -5.32 -9.21
CA GLU A 238 27.30 -6.25 -8.92
C GLU A 238 27.30 -7.46 -9.87
N THR A 239 26.11 -7.92 -10.33
CA THR A 239 26.02 -8.97 -11.36
C THR A 239 26.43 -8.50 -12.75
N LEU A 240 26.35 -7.21 -13.05
CA LEU A 240 26.80 -6.65 -14.33
C LEU A 240 28.33 -6.47 -14.38
N GLU A 241 28.97 -6.16 -13.25
CA GLU A 241 30.43 -5.98 -13.16
C GLU A 241 31.20 -7.31 -13.16
N ALA A 242 30.61 -8.40 -12.64
CA ALA A 242 31.23 -9.72 -12.62
C ALA A 242 31.35 -10.39 -14.02
N GLU A 243 30.48 -10.02 -14.98
CA GLU A 243 30.56 -10.54 -16.35
C GLU A 243 31.65 -9.86 -17.19
N ASP A 244 32.04 -8.62 -16.87
CA ASP A 244 33.10 -7.90 -17.61
C ASP A 244 34.52 -8.40 -17.26
N GLU A 245 34.75 -8.88 -16.04
CA GLU A 245 36.07 -9.45 -15.66
C GLU A 245 36.33 -10.84 -16.24
N MET A 246 35.28 -11.62 -16.55
CA MET A 246 35.44 -12.96 -17.16
C MET A 246 35.56 -12.93 -18.70
N ASN A 247 35.41 -11.77 -19.34
CA ASN A 247 35.51 -11.61 -20.80
C ASN A 247 36.91 -11.24 -21.32
N ILE A 248 37.96 -11.36 -20.50
CA ILE A 248 39.34 -11.24 -20.98
C ILE A 248 39.75 -12.53 -21.69
N ILE A 249 39.48 -12.60 -23.00
CA ILE A 249 40.17 -13.53 -23.90
C ILE A 249 41.61 -13.01 -24.03
N SER A 250 42.52 -13.55 -23.22
CA SER A 250 43.96 -13.36 -23.42
C SER A 250 44.38 -14.02 -24.74
N ARG A 251 44.80 -13.18 -25.69
CA ARG A 251 45.50 -13.60 -26.92
C ARG A 251 46.97 -13.89 -26.64
#